data_AF-A0A7J9IY05-F1
#
_entry.id   AF-A0A7J9IY05-F1
#
_cell.length_a   1.000
_cell.length_b   1.000
_cell.length_c   1.000
_cell.angle_alpha   90.00
_cell.angle_beta   90.00
_cell.angle_gamma   90.00
#
_symmetry.space_group_name_H-M   'P 1'
#
loop_
_entity.id
_entity.type
_entity.pdbx_description
1 polymer ?
#
loop_
_entity_poly.entity_id
_entity_poly.type
_entity_poly.pdbx_seq_one_letter_code
_entity_poly.pdbx_strand_id
1 'polypeptide(L)' 'MKGHLAVYVSQKDNDYHRVLVSIIYFNHPLSDALLREAKEEYGFSHQGGITISCLFLEFKRV' A
#
# COMPACT_ATOMS: atom_id res chain seq x y z
N MET A 1 -14.70 -13.03 1.30
CA MET A 1 -14.14 -12.64 -0.01
C MET A 1 -12.62 -12.59 0.10
N LYS A 2 -11.88 -13.22 -0.81
CA LYS A 2 -10.41 -13.10 -0.88
C LYS A 2 -10.05 -11.94 -1.81
N GLY A 3 -10.20 -10.71 -1.33
CA GLY A 3 -9.81 -9.52 -2.08
C GLY A 3 -8.29 -9.41 -2.21
N HIS A 4 -7.83 -8.83 -3.31
CA HIS A 4 -6.45 -8.43 -3.49
C HIS A 4 -6.40 -6.94 -3.83
N LEU A 5 -5.38 -6.26 -3.33
CA LEU A 5 -5.11 -4.85 -3.55
C LEU A 5 -3.83 -4.73 -4.38
N ALA A 6 -3.84 -3.87 -5.40
CA ALA A 6 -2.62 -3.56 -6.13
C ALA A 6 -1.85 -2.47 -5.38
N VAL A 7 -0.59 -2.75 -5.06
CA VAL A 7 0.36 -1.80 -4.50
C VAL A 7 1.55 -1.63 -5.43
N TYR A 8 2.17 -0.47 -5.40
CA TYR A 8 3.38 -0.14 -6.16
C TYR A 8 4.55 -0.05 -5.18
N VAL A 9 5.62 -0.78 -5.42
CA VAL A 9 6.82 -0.74 -4.57
C VAL A 9 7.92 -0.02 -5.33
N SER A 10 8.37 1.13 -4.83
CA SER A 10 9.38 1.94 -5.49
C SER A 10 10.79 1.52 -5.08
N GLN A 11 11.65 1.16 -6.03
CA GLN A 11 13.10 1.08 -5.79
C GLN A 11 13.79 2.44 -6.01
N LYS A 12 15.03 2.56 -5.53
CA LYS A 12 15.83 3.80 -5.54
C LYS A 12 15.99 4.48 -6.92
N ASP A 13 15.69 3.78 -8.00
CA ASP A 13 15.93 4.22 -9.38
C ASP A 13 14.65 4.50 -10.18
N ASN A 14 13.57 4.93 -9.53
CA ASN A 14 12.29 5.29 -10.17
C ASN A 14 11.54 4.09 -10.80
N ASP A 15 11.96 2.87 -10.49
CA ASP A 15 11.31 1.63 -10.88
C ASP A 15 10.21 1.24 -9.89
N TYR A 16 8.97 1.17 -10.39
CA TYR A 16 7.80 0.75 -9.61
C TYR A 16 7.43 -0.69 -9.93
N HIS A 17 7.40 -1.54 -8.91
CA HIS A 17 6.94 -2.92 -9.02
C HIS A 17 5.49 -3.02 -8.56
N ARG A 18 4.57 -3.37 -9.47
CA ARG A 18 3.17 -3.61 -9.11
C ARG A 18 3.03 -5.02 -8.52
N VAL A 19 2.51 -5.10 -7.30
CA VAL A 19 2.27 -6.37 -6.58
C VAL A 19 0.82 -6.45 -6.15
N LEU A 20 0.23 -7.64 -6.26
CA LEU A 20 -1.08 -7.95 -5.68
C LEU A 20 -0.87 -8.51 -4.28
N VAL A 21 -1.38 -7.80 -3.29
CA VAL A 21 -1.34 -8.20 -1.88
C VAL A 21 -2.73 -8.56 -1.41
N SER A 22 -2.82 -9.58 -0.57
CA SER A 22 -4.10 -9.97 0.01
C SER A 22 -4.59 -8.88 0.96
N ILE A 23 -5.90 -8.58 0.92
CA ILE A 23 -6.50 -7.57 1.82
C ILE A 23 -6.34 -7.93 3.31
N ILE A 24 -6.05 -9.19 3.64
CA ILE A 24 -5.85 -9.64 5.03
C ILE A 24 -4.69 -8.90 5.71
N TYR A 25 -3.68 -8.47 4.96
CA TYR A 25 -2.54 -7.70 5.48
C TYR A 25 -2.91 -6.25 5.84
N PHE A 26 -4.04 -5.75 5.35
CA PHE A 26 -4.56 -4.41 5.65
C PHE A 26 -5.68 -4.44 6.69
N ASN A 27 -6.06 -5.63 7.19
CA ASN A 27 -7.14 -5.78 8.15
C ASN A 27 -6.68 -5.57 9.61
N HIS A 28 -5.55 -4.89 9.82
CA HIS A 28 -5.07 -4.57 11.16
C HIS A 28 -5.76 -3.29 11.66
N PRO A 29 -6.18 -3.20 12.94
CA PRO A 29 -6.86 -2.01 13.47
C PRO A 29 -6.08 -0.70 13.28
N LEU A 30 -4.74 -0.76 13.35
CA LEU A 30 -3.91 0.41 13.04
C LEU A 30 -3.98 0.83 11.57
N SER A 31 -4.12 -0.12 10.64
CA SER A 31 -4.28 0.23 9.22
C SER A 31 -5.57 0.99 8.98
N ASP A 32 -6.67 0.59 9.64
CA ASP A 32 -7.95 1.31 9.55
C ASP A 32 -7.85 2.73 10.13
N ALA A 33 -7.25 2.88 11.32
CA ALA A 33 -7.04 4.17 11.95
C ALA A 33 -6.21 5.12 11.06
N LEU A 34 -5.08 4.63 10.54
CA LEU A 34 -4.20 5.42 9.66
C LEU A 34 -4.88 5.81 8.35
N LEU A 35 -5.68 4.92 7.75
CA LEU A 35 -6.45 5.24 6.54
C LEU A 35 -7.54 6.29 6.82
N ARG A 36 -8.13 6.27 8.01
CA ARG A 36 -9.12 7.27 8.44
C ARG A 36 -8.49 8.64 8.66
N GLU A 37 -7.33 8.70 9.32
CA GLU A 37 -6.56 9.94 9.49
C GLU A 37 -6.11 10.48 8.13
N ALA A 38 -5.56 9.63 7.26
CA ALA A 38 -5.16 10.03 5.91
C ALA A 38 -6.34 10.56 5.08
N LYS A 39 -7.54 9.98 5.25
CA LYS A 39 -8.77 10.49 4.63
C LYS A 39 -9.12 11.89 5.14
N GLU A 40 -9.04 12.11 6.45
CA GLU A 40 -9.37 13.40 7.07
C GLU A 40 -8.37 14.50 6.65
N GLU A 41 -7.08 14.17 6.53
CA GLU A 41 -6.03 15.12 6.19
C GLU A 41 -5.92 15.42 4.67
N TYR A 42 -5.93 14.38 3.83
CA TYR A 42 -5.65 14.51 2.39
C TYR A 42 -6.90 14.40 1.51
N GLY A 43 -8.03 13.96 2.08
CA GLY A 43 -9.17 13.48 1.30
C GLY A 43 -8.81 12.20 0.53
N PHE A 44 -9.81 11.44 0.07
CA PHE A 44 -9.55 10.31 -0.85
C PHE A 44 -9.07 10.74 -2.25
N SER A 45 -8.59 11.97 -2.40
CA SER A 45 -8.06 12.50 -3.64
C SER A 45 -6.59 12.10 -3.81
N HIS A 46 -6.34 10.80 -3.93
CA HIS A 46 -5.05 10.30 -4.39
C HIS A 46 -5.19 9.83 -5.84
N GLN A 47 -4.36 10.39 -6.71
CA GLN A 47 -4.24 9.95 -8.09
C GLN A 47 -3.31 8.73 -8.13
N GLY A 48 -3.84 7.57 -8.46
CA GLY A 48 -3.07 6.32 -8.60
C GLY A 48 -3.30 5.31 -7.48
N GLY A 49 -2.47 4.25 -7.47
CA GLY A 49 -2.52 3.23 -6.43
C GLY A 49 -1.61 3.53 -5.24
N ILE A 50 -1.77 2.74 -4.18
CA ILE A 50 -0.93 2.85 -2.98
C ILE A 50 0.52 2.54 -3.35
N THR A 51 1.42 3.45 -3.02
CA THR A 51 2.86 3.27 -3.22
C THR A 51 3.55 3.07 -1.88
N ILE A 52 4.38 2.04 -1.78
CA ILE A 52 5.17 1.71 -0.59
C ILE A 52 6.64 1.97 -0.90
N SER A 53 7.19 2.95 -0.18
CA SER A 53 8.59 3.37 -0.32
C SER A 53 9.52 2.45 0.48
N CYS A 54 9.70 1.21 0.03
CA CYS A 54 10.67 0.27 0.58
C CYS A 54 11.40 -0.50 -0.51
N LEU A 55 12.51 -1.16 -0.18
CA LEU A 55 13.19 -2.03 -1.14
C LEU A 55 12.28 -3.21 -1.49
N PHE A 56 12.15 -3.50 -2.78
CA PHE A 56 11.32 -4.62 -3.24
C PHE A 56 11.74 -5.97 -2.64
N LEU A 57 13.04 -6.16 -2.36
CA LEU A 57 13.55 -7.34 -1.68
C LEU A 57 13.04 -7.46 -0.24
N GLU A 58 12.89 -6.35 0.47
CA GLU A 58 12.33 -6.32 1.83
C GLU A 58 10.83 -6.59 1.79
N PHE A 59 10.13 -6.04 0.79
CA PHE A 59 8.70 -6.27 0.59
C PHE A 59 8.37 -7.76 0.38
N LYS A 60 9.20 -8.48 -0.37
CA LYS A 60 9.01 -9.93 -0.64
C LYS A 60 9.20 -10.84 0.57
N ARG A 61 9.78 -10.35 1.66
CA ARG A 61 10.10 -11.17 2.83
C ARG A 61 8.91 -11.39 3.78
N VAL A 62 7.78 -10.72 3.50
CA VAL A 62 6.57 -10.66 4.35
C VAL A 62 5.46 -11.55 3.80
#